data_AF-A0A7G4KBX2-F1
#
_entry.id   AF-A0A7G4KBX2-F1
#
_cell.length_a   1.000
_cell.length_b   1.000
_cell.length_c   1.000
_cell.angle_alpha   90.00
_cell.angle_beta   90.00
_cell.angle_gamma   90.00
#
_symmetry.space_group_name_H-M   'P 1'
#
loop_
_entity.id
_entity.type
_entity.pdbx_description
1 polymer ?
#
loop_
_entity_poly.entity_id
_entity_poly.type
_entity_poly.pdbx_seq_one_letter_code
_entity_poly.pdbx_strand_id
1 'polypeptide(L)'
;MPRSQSIRNTEWFNVTFILMAAVGIWEPPCSENKIIVKYLYLIYRLIFLSLFAFAIISMQLFLFFLVLGDMDALIEASVLFFCNIIHGIKMITIIIQRKRIKSLLTIVDDDVDNHKVYENLGKRAGFMSNMFYLNVAATGILWSIYPMTKSELKLPYSCPLISKDSYWFTYFYVY
;
A
#
# COMPACT_ATOMS: atom_id res chain seq x y z
N MET A 1 -41.72 -4.18 9.30
CA MET A 1 -41.21 -2.78 9.30
C MET A 1 -40.09 -2.69 8.29
N PRO A 2 -40.12 -1.74 7.34
CA PRO A 2 -39.01 -1.56 6.40
C PRO A 2 -37.80 -1.07 7.19
N ARG A 3 -36.69 -1.81 7.15
CA ARG A 3 -35.40 -1.32 7.65
C ARG A 3 -35.11 -0.04 6.89
N SER A 4 -35.12 1.11 7.55
CA SER A 4 -34.46 2.29 7.01
C SER A 4 -33.06 1.86 6.58
N GLN A 5 -32.65 2.19 5.37
CA GLN A 5 -31.30 1.98 4.88
C GLN A 5 -30.33 2.81 5.75
N SER A 6 -30.04 2.37 6.97
CA SER A 6 -28.96 2.96 7.75
C SER A 6 -27.68 2.58 7.02
N ILE A 7 -26.91 3.60 6.65
CA ILE A 7 -25.56 3.47 6.12
C ILE A 7 -24.81 2.44 6.96
N ARG A 8 -24.22 1.42 6.32
CA ARG A 8 -23.41 0.45 7.06
C ARG A 8 -22.19 1.17 7.63
N ASN A 9 -21.85 0.87 8.88
CA ASN A 9 -20.72 1.51 9.56
C ASN A 9 -19.40 1.25 8.82
N THR A 10 -19.34 0.18 8.03
CA THR A 10 -18.22 -0.17 7.15
C THR A 10 -18.05 0.74 5.92
N GLU A 11 -19.06 1.51 5.51
CA GLU A 11 -18.98 2.36 4.31
C GLU A 11 -17.93 3.46 4.41
N TRP A 12 -17.61 3.91 5.63
CA TRP A 12 -16.56 4.89 5.89
C TRP A 12 -15.15 4.40 5.52
N PHE A 13 -14.97 3.09 5.37
CA PHE A 13 -13.69 2.45 5.01
C PHE A 13 -13.62 2.04 3.53
N ASN A 14 -14.61 2.40 2.70
CA ASN A 14 -14.66 1.99 1.30
C ASN A 14 -13.39 2.36 0.51
N VAL A 15 -12.86 3.58 0.71
CA VAL A 15 -11.61 4.02 0.06
C VAL A 15 -10.45 3.11 0.49
N THR A 16 -10.35 2.79 1.78
CA THR A 16 -9.33 1.89 2.32
C THR A 16 -9.46 0.49 1.70
N PHE A 17 -10.67 -0.06 1.61
CA PHE A 17 -10.87 -1.38 0.98
C PHE A 17 -10.54 -1.37 -0.51
N ILE A 18 -10.87 -0.31 -1.23
CA ILE A 18 -10.51 -0.15 -2.65
C ILE A 18 -9.00 -0.12 -2.81
N LEU A 19 -8.29 0.69 -2.01
CA LEU A 19 -6.83 0.77 -2.08
C LEU A 19 -6.17 -0.56 -1.71
N MET A 20 -6.64 -1.24 -0.66
CA MET A 20 -6.13 -2.56 -0.31
C MET A 20 -6.45 -3.61 -1.38
N ALA A 21 -7.56 -3.49 -2.10
CA ALA A 21 -7.88 -4.38 -3.22
C ALA A 21 -7.00 -4.08 -4.44
N ALA A 22 -6.73 -2.81 -4.74
CA ALA A 22 -5.80 -2.42 -5.80
C ALA A 22 -4.40 -3.00 -5.55
N VAL A 23 -3.92 -2.97 -4.31
CA VAL A 23 -2.61 -3.53 -3.93
C VAL A 23 -2.61 -5.07 -3.82
N GLY A 24 -3.76 -5.75 -3.97
CA GLY A 24 -3.84 -7.21 -3.88
C GLY A 24 -3.97 -7.76 -2.46
N ILE A 25 -4.17 -6.92 -1.45
CA ILE A 25 -4.26 -7.31 -0.03
C ILE A 25 -5.68 -7.76 0.33
N TRP A 26 -6.70 -7.06 -0.20
CA TRP A 26 -8.11 -7.27 0.14
C TRP A 26 -8.91 -7.83 -1.04
N GLU A 27 -9.86 -8.73 -0.80
CA GLU A 27 -10.70 -9.27 -1.88
C GLU A 27 -11.83 -8.28 -2.21
N PRO A 28 -11.99 -7.87 -3.49
CA PRO A 28 -13.07 -6.96 -3.84
C PRO A 28 -14.43 -7.67 -3.72
N PRO A 29 -15.51 -6.97 -3.36
CA PRO A 29 -16.84 -7.56 -3.18
C PRO A 29 -17.35 -8.31 -4.42
N CYS A 30 -16.96 -7.86 -5.62
CA CYS A 30 -17.33 -8.50 -6.88
C CYS A 30 -16.74 -9.91 -7.05
N SER A 31 -15.71 -10.27 -6.30
CA SER A 31 -15.06 -11.58 -6.35
C SER A 31 -15.75 -12.66 -5.51
N GLU A 32 -16.64 -12.28 -4.58
CA GLU A 32 -17.30 -13.24 -3.69
C GLU A 32 -18.36 -14.08 -4.42
N ASN A 33 -19.05 -13.50 -5.40
CA ASN A 33 -20.16 -14.15 -6.11
C ASN A 33 -19.74 -14.90 -7.38
N LYS A 34 -18.54 -14.66 -7.91
CA LYS A 34 -18.08 -15.24 -9.19
C LYS A 34 -16.75 -15.97 -9.01
N ILE A 35 -16.80 -17.30 -9.07
CA ILE A 35 -15.62 -18.18 -8.92
C ILE A 35 -14.49 -17.79 -9.88
N ILE A 36 -14.80 -17.47 -11.14
CA ILE A 36 -13.81 -17.07 -12.15
C ILE A 36 -13.07 -15.78 -11.73
N VAL A 37 -13.80 -14.77 -11.25
CA VAL A 37 -13.23 -13.49 -10.81
C VAL A 37 -12.32 -13.71 -9.59
N LYS A 38 -12.71 -14.62 -8.69
CA LYS A 38 -11.89 -15.00 -7.53
C LYS A 38 -10.56 -15.61 -7.94
N TYR A 39 -10.56 -16.54 -8.90
CA TYR A 39 -9.32 -17.16 -9.40
C TYR A 39 -8.44 -16.15 -10.14
N LEU A 40 -9.02 -15.31 -11.02
CA LEU A 40 -8.29 -14.25 -11.69
C LEU A 40 -7.64 -13.28 -10.70
N TYR A 41 -8.37 -12.90 -9.65
CA TYR A 41 -7.85 -12.04 -8.59
C TYR A 41 -6.74 -12.72 -7.77
N LEU A 42 -6.84 -14.02 -7.52
CA LEU A 42 -5.78 -14.78 -6.85
C LEU A 42 -4.49 -14.77 -7.69
N ILE A 43 -4.61 -14.99 -9.01
CA ILE A 43 -3.48 -14.95 -9.94
C ILE A 43 -2.88 -13.54 -9.97
N TYR A 44 -3.71 -12.51 -10.14
CA TYR A 44 -3.29 -11.11 -10.09
C TYR A 44 -2.50 -10.82 -8.81
N ARG A 45 -3.05 -11.20 -7.67
CA ARG A 45 -2.43 -10.98 -6.36
C ARG A 45 -1.08 -11.67 -6.25
N LEU A 46 -0.99 -12.93 -6.67
CA LEU A 46 0.27 -13.67 -6.64
C LEU A 46 1.32 -12.98 -7.51
N ILE A 47 0.96 -12.63 -8.75
CA ILE A 47 1.85 -11.96 -9.70
C ILE A 47 2.28 -10.58 -9.16
N PHE A 48 1.33 -9.74 -8.77
CA PHE A 48 1.61 -8.38 -8.30
C PHE A 48 2.47 -8.39 -7.03
N LEU A 49 2.11 -9.17 -6.00
CA LEU A 49 2.87 -9.21 -4.75
C LEU A 49 4.24 -9.86 -4.94
N SER A 50 4.36 -10.90 -5.76
CA SER A 50 5.66 -11.55 -6.02
C SER A 50 6.58 -10.65 -6.84
N LEU A 51 6.08 -10.03 -7.91
CA LEU A 51 6.87 -9.09 -8.70
C LEU A 51 7.29 -7.88 -7.87
N PHE A 52 6.37 -7.30 -7.10
CA PHE A 52 6.67 -6.14 -6.26
C PHE A 52 7.67 -6.47 -5.15
N ALA A 53 7.46 -7.57 -4.43
CA ALA A 53 8.38 -7.99 -3.37
C ALA A 53 9.76 -8.37 -3.93
N PHE A 54 9.80 -9.11 -5.06
CA PHE A 54 11.04 -9.47 -5.72
C PHE A 54 11.78 -8.22 -6.21
N ALA A 55 11.10 -7.32 -6.92
CA ALA A 55 11.71 -6.09 -7.44
C ALA A 55 12.31 -5.23 -6.33
N ILE A 56 11.57 -5.00 -5.24
CA ILE A 56 12.06 -4.22 -4.10
C ILE A 56 13.26 -4.89 -3.44
N ILE A 57 13.17 -6.19 -3.12
CA ILE A 57 14.24 -6.90 -2.41
C ILE A 57 15.48 -6.98 -3.30
N SER A 58 15.33 -7.33 -4.58
CA SER A 58 16.45 -7.42 -5.52
C SER A 58 17.11 -6.06 -5.73
N MET A 59 16.34 -4.98 -5.91
CA MET A 59 16.88 -3.64 -6.07
C MET A 59 17.65 -3.19 -4.83
N GLN A 60 17.13 -3.46 -3.63
CA GLN A 60 17.78 -3.06 -2.40
C GLN A 60 19.01 -3.91 -2.07
N LEU A 61 18.97 -5.22 -2.28
CA LEU A 61 20.17 -6.06 -2.15
C LEU A 61 21.27 -5.60 -3.11
N PHE A 62 20.91 -5.27 -4.35
CA PHE A 62 21.84 -4.75 -5.32
C PHE A 62 22.44 -3.39 -4.88
N LEU A 63 21.61 -2.48 -4.37
CA LEU A 63 22.06 -1.20 -3.79
C LEU A 63 23.06 -1.43 -2.64
N PHE A 64 22.75 -2.35 -1.72
CA PHE A 64 23.61 -2.73 -0.60
C PHE A 64 25.00 -3.19 -1.07
N PHE A 65 25.08 -3.99 -2.13
CA PHE A 65 26.36 -4.45 -2.69
C PHE A 65 27.14 -3.35 -3.39
N LEU A 66 26.48 -2.33 -3.93
CA LEU A 66 27.15 -1.23 -4.62
C LEU A 66 27.75 -0.19 -3.69
N VAL A 67 27.11 0.05 -2.53
CA VAL A 67 27.58 1.04 -1.54
C VAL A 67 28.47 0.42 -0.46
N LEU A 68 28.89 -0.83 -0.67
CA LEU A 68 29.72 -1.61 0.24
C LEU A 68 31.13 -0.98 0.32
N GLY A 69 31.30 -0.03 1.25
CA GLY A 69 32.51 0.78 1.40
C GLY A 69 32.24 2.21 1.84
N ASP A 70 31.04 2.73 1.61
CA ASP A 70 30.57 4.02 2.11
C ASP A 70 29.54 3.78 3.24
N MET A 71 29.96 4.02 4.48
CA MET A 71 29.13 3.78 5.66
C MET A 71 27.87 4.66 5.69
N ASP A 72 27.95 5.88 5.20
CA ASP A 72 26.82 6.82 5.23
C ASP A 72 25.75 6.37 4.21
N ALA A 73 26.19 6.01 3.00
CA ALA A 73 25.30 5.46 1.97
C ALA A 73 24.71 4.10 2.35
N LEU A 74 25.47 3.27 3.07
CA LEU A 74 25.01 1.98 3.59
C LEU A 74 23.90 2.16 4.64
N ILE A 75 24.05 3.13 5.54
CA ILE A 75 23.02 3.45 6.54
C ILE A 75 21.74 3.90 5.82
N GLU A 76 21.83 4.83 4.87
CA GLU A 76 20.66 5.31 4.12
C GLU A 76 19.94 4.17 3.37
N ALA A 77 20.70 3.29 2.69
CA ALA A 77 20.18 2.09 2.04
C ALA A 77 19.46 1.15 3.01
N SER A 78 20.02 0.97 4.22
CA SER A 78 19.48 0.07 5.23
C SER A 78 18.15 0.54 5.80
N VAL A 79 17.98 1.84 6.04
CA VAL A 79 16.72 2.41 6.53
C VAL A 79 15.59 2.09 5.56
N LEU A 80 15.82 2.32 4.26
CA LEU A 80 14.82 2.04 3.23
C LEU A 80 14.48 0.55 3.16
N PHE A 81 15.46 -0.34 3.40
CA PHE A 81 15.24 -1.78 3.44
C PHE A 81 14.40 -2.23 4.62
N PHE A 82 14.71 -1.77 5.83
CA PHE A 82 13.92 -2.09 7.00
C PHE A 82 12.49 -1.55 6.91
N CYS A 83 12.30 -0.35 6.36
CA CYS A 83 10.97 0.19 6.09
C CYS A 83 10.14 -0.76 5.20
N ASN A 84 10.71 -1.22 4.08
CA ASN A 84 10.01 -2.10 3.15
C ASN A 84 9.70 -3.49 3.74
N ILE A 85 10.61 -4.05 4.53
CA ILE A 85 10.35 -5.31 5.26
C ILE A 85 9.16 -5.16 6.20
N ILE A 86 9.13 -4.09 7.00
CA ILE A 86 8.04 -3.86 7.96
C ILE A 86 6.70 -3.72 7.23
N HIS A 87 6.67 -3.03 6.08
CA HIS A 87 5.48 -2.96 5.24
C HIS A 87 5.06 -4.34 4.71
N GLY A 88 6.01 -5.15 4.25
CA GLY A 88 5.79 -6.55 3.85
C GLY A 88 5.13 -7.39 4.95
N ILE A 89 5.68 -7.33 6.17
CA ILE A 89 5.14 -8.03 7.34
C ILE A 89 3.69 -7.60 7.60
N LYS A 90 3.40 -6.29 7.61
CA LYS A 90 2.05 -5.76 7.81
C LYS A 90 1.07 -6.27 6.76
N MET A 91 1.47 -6.30 5.48
CA MET A 91 0.63 -6.83 4.40
C MET A 91 0.30 -8.31 4.63
N ILE A 92 1.30 -9.12 4.97
CA ILE A 92 1.13 -10.55 5.27
C ILE A 92 0.19 -10.75 6.48
N THR A 93 0.37 -9.96 7.55
CA THR A 93 -0.49 -10.03 8.73
C THR A 93 -1.95 -9.73 8.37
N ILE A 94 -2.22 -8.68 7.60
CA ILE A 94 -3.59 -8.34 7.15
C ILE A 94 -4.19 -9.46 6.30
N ILE A 95 -3.39 -10.02 5.39
CA ILE A 95 -3.79 -11.16 4.56
C ILE A 95 -4.22 -12.36 5.42
N ILE A 96 -3.41 -12.73 6.42
CA ILE A 96 -3.67 -13.89 7.29
C ILE A 96 -4.90 -13.62 8.17
N GLN A 97 -5.00 -12.42 8.75
CA GLN A 97 -6.06 -12.06 9.68
C GLN A 97 -7.35 -11.59 9.00
N ARG A 98 -7.41 -11.60 7.66
CA ARG A 98 -8.53 -11.05 6.87
C ARG A 98 -9.90 -11.59 7.29
N LYS A 99 -10.01 -12.90 7.53
CA LYS A 99 -11.27 -13.54 7.98
C LYS A 99 -11.74 -12.97 9.31
N ARG A 100 -10.82 -12.79 10.26
CA ARG A 100 -11.09 -12.19 11.57
C ARG A 100 -11.50 -10.72 11.43
N ILE A 101 -10.80 -9.96 10.58
CA ILE A 101 -11.15 -8.56 10.29
C ILE A 101 -12.57 -8.48 9.73
N LYS A 102 -12.92 -9.28 8.72
CA LYS A 102 -14.29 -9.33 8.17
C LYS A 102 -15.33 -9.64 9.25
N SER A 103 -15.06 -10.62 10.12
CA SER A 103 -15.97 -10.96 11.22
C SER A 103 -16.18 -9.80 12.20
N LEU A 104 -15.12 -9.05 12.54
CA LEU A 104 -15.24 -7.87 13.42
C LEU A 104 -16.06 -6.76 12.77
N LEU A 105 -15.88 -6.53 11.47
CA LEU A 105 -16.65 -5.54 10.72
C LEU A 105 -18.14 -5.91 10.67
N THR A 106 -18.46 -7.19 10.50
CA THR A 106 -19.84 -7.67 10.57
C THR A 106 -20.47 -7.44 11.94
N ILE A 107 -19.74 -7.72 13.03
CA ILE A 107 -20.23 -7.45 14.40
C ILE A 107 -20.56 -5.95 14.58
N VAL A 108 -19.71 -5.06 14.06
CA VAL A 108 -19.89 -3.60 14.13
C VAL A 108 -21.09 -3.12 13.29
N ASP A 109 -21.38 -3.77 12.17
CA ASP A 109 -22.53 -3.47 11.33
C ASP A 109 -23.85 -4.00 11.93
N ASP A 110 -23.80 -5.15 12.64
CA ASP A 110 -24.98 -5.82 13.19
C ASP A 110 -25.36 -5.36 14.62
N ASP A 111 -24.47 -4.67 15.34
CA ASP A 111 -24.74 -4.11 16.67
C ASP A 111 -25.60 -2.83 16.59
N VAL A 112 -26.91 -3.04 16.74
CA VAL A 112 -27.94 -1.99 16.69
C VAL A 112 -27.90 -1.07 17.91
N ASP A 113 -27.53 -1.59 19.08
CA ASP A 113 -27.57 -0.85 20.34
C ASP A 113 -26.48 0.23 20.39
N ASN A 114 -25.33 -0.05 19.80
CA ASN A 114 -24.19 0.87 19.75
C ASN A 114 -24.03 1.58 18.40
N HIS A 115 -25.04 1.51 17.51
CA HIS A 115 -24.93 2.00 16.14
C HIS A 115 -24.41 3.44 16.02
N LYS A 116 -24.93 4.38 16.84
CA LYS A 116 -24.48 5.79 16.84
C LYS A 116 -23.01 5.97 17.28
N VAL A 117 -22.54 5.11 18.19
CA VAL A 117 -21.15 5.14 18.65
C VAL A 117 -20.24 4.67 17.52
N TYR A 118 -20.57 3.56 16.88
CA TYR A 118 -19.82 3.04 15.74
C TYR A 118 -19.87 3.95 14.53
N GLU A 119 -20.99 4.61 14.25
CA GLU A 119 -21.10 5.59 13.17
C GLU A 119 -20.13 6.77 13.40
N ASN A 120 -20.10 7.32 14.61
CA ASN A 120 -19.20 8.43 14.95
C ASN A 120 -17.72 8.01 14.93
N LEU A 121 -17.40 6.80 15.41
CA LEU A 121 -16.05 6.24 15.32
C LEU A 121 -15.65 5.99 13.86
N GLY A 122 -16.55 5.44 13.05
CA GLY A 122 -16.37 5.21 11.61
C GLY A 122 -16.09 6.50 10.86
N LYS A 123 -16.88 7.57 11.11
CA LYS A 123 -16.65 8.90 10.54
C LYS A 123 -15.28 9.46 10.90
N ARG A 124 -14.88 9.37 12.17
CA ARG A 124 -13.56 9.85 12.64
C ARG A 124 -12.43 9.04 12.02
N ALA A 125 -12.54 7.72 12.01
CA ALA A 125 -11.54 6.84 11.43
C ALA A 125 -11.42 7.04 9.92
N GLY A 126 -12.54 7.18 9.19
CA GLY A 126 -12.56 7.50 7.77
C GLY A 126 -11.92 8.85 7.47
N PHE A 127 -12.23 9.88 8.26
CA PHE A 127 -11.58 11.18 8.14
C PHE A 127 -10.06 11.10 8.36
N MET A 128 -9.61 10.42 9.43
CA MET A 128 -8.18 10.20 9.69
C MET A 128 -7.51 9.41 8.58
N SER A 129 -8.17 8.39 8.03
CA SER A 129 -7.65 7.59 6.92
C SER A 129 -7.50 8.45 5.66
N ASN A 130 -8.45 9.33 5.36
CA ASN A 130 -8.36 10.23 4.21
C ASN A 130 -7.22 11.24 4.37
N MET A 131 -7.04 11.80 5.57
CA MET A 131 -5.88 12.67 5.87
C MET A 131 -4.55 11.92 5.71
N PHE A 132 -4.50 10.66 6.16
CA PHE A 132 -3.35 9.80 5.96
C PHE A 132 -3.06 9.57 4.47
N TYR A 133 -4.08 9.28 3.66
CA TYR A 133 -3.89 9.09 2.21
C TYR A 133 -3.43 10.37 1.49
N LEU A 134 -3.93 11.54 1.89
CA LEU A 134 -3.42 12.81 1.37
C LEU A 134 -1.96 13.01 1.73
N ASN A 135 -1.56 12.68 2.96
CA ASN A 135 -0.16 12.76 3.39
C ASN A 135 0.72 11.79 2.60
N VAL A 136 0.27 10.55 2.35
CA VAL A 136 0.97 9.59 1.50
C VAL A 136 1.12 10.11 0.07
N ALA A 137 0.07 10.67 -0.51
CA ALA A 137 0.12 11.26 -1.86
C ALA A 137 1.09 12.46 -1.92
N ALA A 138 1.02 13.36 -0.94
CA ALA A 138 1.92 14.51 -0.84
C ALA A 138 3.38 14.05 -0.67
N THR A 139 3.62 13.04 0.17
CA THR A 139 4.94 12.44 0.36
C THR A 139 5.44 11.83 -0.95
N GLY A 140 4.62 11.08 -1.67
CA GLY A 140 4.98 10.54 -2.98
C GLY A 140 5.39 11.62 -3.98
N ILE A 141 4.59 12.68 -4.09
CA ILE A 141 4.90 13.84 -4.95
C ILE A 141 6.22 14.49 -4.54
N LEU A 142 6.43 14.72 -3.24
CA LEU A 142 7.67 15.30 -2.73
C LEU A 142 8.88 14.42 -3.02
N TRP A 143 8.75 13.10 -2.89
CA TRP A 143 9.80 12.13 -3.25
C TRP A 143 10.12 12.15 -4.75
N SER A 144 9.13 12.40 -5.61
CA SER A 144 9.35 12.56 -7.05
C SER A 144 10.02 13.90 -7.38
N ILE A 145 9.66 14.99 -6.71
CA ILE A 145 10.17 16.34 -7.00
C ILE A 145 11.56 16.58 -6.36
N TYR A 146 11.83 16.01 -5.19
CA TYR A 146 13.07 16.25 -4.44
C TYR A 146 14.36 16.03 -5.26
N PRO A 147 14.48 15.00 -6.12
CA PRO A 147 15.65 14.87 -6.99
C PRO A 147 15.81 16.00 -8.02
N MET A 148 14.73 16.69 -8.40
CA MET A 148 14.76 17.84 -9.33
C MET A 148 15.32 19.10 -8.67
N THR A 149 15.32 19.18 -7.34
CA THR A 149 15.86 20.34 -6.61
C THR A 149 17.38 20.27 -6.42
N LYS A 150 18.01 19.15 -6.81
CA LYS A 150 19.47 18.98 -6.74
C LYS A 150 20.12 19.55 -8.00
N SER A 151 21.41 19.92 -7.90
CA SER A 151 22.20 20.44 -9.03
C SER A 151 22.32 19.45 -10.19
N GLU A 152 22.17 18.15 -9.92
CA GLU A 152 22.09 17.10 -10.91
C GLU A 152 20.82 16.27 -10.67
N LEU A 153 20.06 16.02 -11.74
CA LEU A 153 18.87 15.18 -11.68
C LEU A 153 19.28 13.74 -11.38
N LYS A 154 18.78 13.22 -10.26
CA LYS A 154 18.98 11.84 -9.82
C LYS A 154 17.65 11.10 -9.84
N LEU A 155 17.70 9.76 -9.91
CA LEU A 155 16.51 8.96 -9.71
C LEU A 155 16.03 9.09 -8.25
N PRO A 156 14.71 9.04 -7.98
CA PRO A 156 14.17 9.05 -6.62
C PRO A 156 14.74 7.92 -5.76
N TYR A 157 15.04 6.79 -6.39
CA TYR A 157 15.82 5.70 -5.83
C TYR A 157 17.18 5.64 -6.50
N SER A 158 18.26 5.74 -5.71
CA SER A 158 19.63 5.67 -6.21
C SER A 158 19.86 4.36 -6.99
N CYS A 159 19.92 4.40 -8.31
CA CYS A 159 20.27 3.26 -9.14
C CYS A 159 21.59 3.56 -9.87
N PRO A 160 22.73 3.02 -9.40
CA PRO A 160 24.04 3.35 -9.96
C PRO A 160 24.24 2.90 -11.41
N LEU A 161 23.40 1.98 -11.90
CA LEU A 161 23.50 1.43 -13.25
C LEU A 161 22.90 2.34 -14.33
N ILE A 162 22.09 3.33 -13.95
CA ILE A 162 21.33 4.14 -14.91
C ILE A 162 21.89 5.55 -14.92
N SER A 163 22.74 5.83 -15.90
CA SER A 163 23.18 7.20 -16.19
C SER A 163 21.98 8.05 -16.60
N LYS A 164 22.04 9.35 -16.28
CA LYS A 164 21.07 10.38 -16.69
C LYS A 164 20.86 10.44 -18.21
N ASP A 165 21.86 10.06 -18.99
CA ASP A 165 21.82 10.08 -20.46
C ASP A 165 21.18 8.81 -21.05
N SER A 166 20.83 7.82 -20.22
CA SER A 166 20.21 6.57 -20.64
C SER A 166 18.72 6.76 -20.90
N TYR A 167 18.20 6.16 -21.99
CA TYR A 167 16.76 6.10 -22.27
C TYR A 167 15.95 5.51 -21.09
N TRP A 168 16.56 4.58 -20.36
CA TRP A 168 15.96 3.94 -19.19
C TRP A 168 15.76 4.89 -18.01
N PHE A 169 16.53 5.99 -17.93
CA PHE A 169 16.42 6.95 -16.83
C PHE A 169 14.99 7.51 -16.72
N THR A 170 14.42 7.97 -17.83
CA THR A 170 13.05 8.49 -17.86
C THR A 170 12.01 7.44 -17.49
N TYR A 171 12.22 6.19 -17.93
CA TYR A 171 11.30 5.09 -17.60
C TYR A 171 11.31 4.80 -16.09
N PHE A 172 12.48 4.63 -15.48
CA PHE A 172 12.61 4.38 -14.04
C PHE A 172 12.35 5.59 -13.16
N TYR A 173 12.33 6.79 -13.72
CA TYR A 173 11.93 8.00 -12.99
C TYR A 173 10.41 8.07 -12.82
N VAL A 174 9.65 7.53 -13.78
CA VAL A 174 8.17 7.56 -13.79
C VAL A 174 7.56 6.29 -13.18
N TYR A 175 8.22 5.14 -13.32
CA TYR A 175 7.76 3.82 -12.87
C TYR A 175 8.58 3.27 -11.71
#